data_AF-A0A3M1BRA2-F1
#
_entry.id   AF-A0A3M1BRA2-F1
#
_cell.length_a   1.000
_cell.length_b   1.000
_cell.length_c   1.000
_cell.angle_alpha   90.00
_cell.angle_beta   90.00
_cell.angle_gamma   90.00
#
_symmetry.space_group_name_H-M   'P 1'
#
loop_
_entity.id
_entity.type
_entity.pdbx_description
1 polymer ?
#
loop_
_entity_poly.entity_id
_entity_poly.type
_entity_poly.pdbx_seq_one_letter_code
_entity_poly.pdbx_strand_id
1 'polypeptide(L)' 'MKVLLMEKNLILLSRIRSSLSSYEVRAGTEYNSEEVVLINLEQFPVERVAELKALGAKVIA' A
#
# COMPACT_ATOMS: atom_id res chain seq x y z
N MET A 1 1.97 12.37 5.65
CA MET A 1 2.13 10.92 5.56
C MET A 1 1.66 10.45 4.19
N LYS A 2 2.58 9.92 3.39
CA LYS A 2 2.29 9.31 2.08
C LYS A 2 2.03 7.82 2.24
N VAL A 3 0.94 7.34 1.67
CA VAL A 3 0.50 5.94 1.77
C VAL A 3 0.38 5.34 0.37
N LEU A 4 1.07 4.23 0.13
CA LEU A 4 0.83 3.38 -1.04
C LEU A 4 -0.18 2.31 -0.67
N LEU A 5 -1.28 2.22 -1.42
CA LEU A 5 -2.31 1.20 -1.26
C LEU A 5 -2.24 0.20 -2.41
N MET A 6 -2.09 -1.06 -2.06
CA MET A 6 -1.88 -2.16 -2.98
C MET A 6 -2.99 -3.18 -2.86
N GLU A 7 -4.05 -2.89 -3.59
CA GLU A 7 -5.32 -3.61 -3.57
C GLU A 7 -5.90 -3.59 -4.98
N LYS A 8 -6.18 -4.75 -5.56
CA LYS A 8 -6.77 -4.91 -6.90
C LYS A 8 -8.30 -4.86 -6.83
N ASN A 9 -8.91 -5.18 -5.70
CA ASN A 9 -10.35 -5.04 -5.47
C ASN A 9 -10.73 -3.57 -5.32
N LEU A 10 -11.35 -3.01 -6.36
CA LEU A 10 -11.70 -1.59 -6.42
C LEU A 10 -12.66 -1.15 -5.31
N ILE A 11 -13.53 -2.04 -4.83
CA ILE A 11 -14.48 -1.73 -3.75
C ILE A 11 -13.71 -1.55 -2.44
N LEU A 12 -12.83 -2.49 -2.12
CA LEU A 12 -12.01 -2.43 -0.92
C LEU A 12 -11.02 -1.26 -0.98
N LEU A 13 -10.36 -1.06 -2.13
CA LEU A 13 -9.49 0.08 -2.39
C LEU A 13 -10.22 1.40 -2.11
N SER A 14 -11.44 1.57 -2.63
CA SER A 14 -12.24 2.77 -2.42
C SER A 14 -12.57 3.00 -0.94
N ARG A 15 -12.95 1.95 -0.20
CA ARG A 15 -13.24 2.02 1.24
C ARG A 15 -12.02 2.40 2.07
N ILE A 16 -10.87 1.79 1.79
CA ILE A 16 -9.62 2.11 2.49
C ILE A 16 -9.21 3.54 2.19
N ARG A 17 -9.22 3.96 0.91
CA ARG A 17 -8.91 5.33 0.52
C ARG A 17 -9.83 6.37 1.18
N SER A 18 -11.13 6.07 1.28
CA SER A 18 -12.09 6.94 1.99
C SER A 18 -11.76 7.07 3.48
N SER A 19 -11.36 5.95 4.12
CA SER A 19 -11.00 5.92 5.54
C SER A 19 -9.68 6.66 5.83
N LEU A 20 -8.81 6.74 4.82
CA LEU A 20 -7.52 7.42 4.87
C LEU A 20 -7.55 8.80 4.18
N SER A 21 -8.73 9.41 4.05
CA SER A 21 -8.94 10.67 3.33
C SER A 21 -8.13 11.87 3.87
N SER A 22 -7.63 11.79 5.10
CA SER A 22 -6.74 12.78 5.72
C SER A 22 -5.28 12.65 5.29
N TYR A 23 -4.93 11.61 4.53
CA TYR A 23 -3.57 11.32 4.09
C TYR A 23 -3.44 11.36 2.56
N GLU A 24 -2.21 11.51 2.08
CA GLU A 24 -1.90 11.41 0.65
C GLU A 24 -1.83 9.93 0.27
N VAL A 25 -2.92 9.40 -0.27
CA VAL A 25 -3.03 7.98 -0.64
C VAL A 25 -2.88 7.82 -2.15
N ARG A 26 -1.87 7.05 -2.57
CA ARG A 26 -1.71 6.59 -3.94
C ARG A 26 -2.06 5.11 -4.02
N ALA A 27 -2.87 4.74 -5.00
CA ALA A 27 -3.09 3.34 -5.33
C ALA A 27 -2.19 2.94 -6.50
N GLY A 28 -1.57 1.76 -6.43
CA GLY A 28 -0.70 1.27 -7.49
C GLY A 28 0.23 0.17 -7.03
N THR A 29 1.19 -0.20 -7.89
CA THR A 29 2.15 -1.29 -7.61
C THR A 29 3.60 -0.83 -7.58
N GLU A 30 3.88 0.38 -8.04
CA GLU A 30 5.21 0.97 -7.99
C GLU A 30 5.41 1.60 -6.61
N TYR A 31 6.64 1.61 -6.09
CA TYR A 31 6.97 2.31 -4.85
C TYR A 31 7.72 3.60 -5.18
N ASN A 32 7.24 4.73 -4.67
CA ASN A 32 7.74 6.08 -4.92
C ASN A 32 8.03 6.82 -3.61
N SER A 33 8.73 6.16 -2.69
CA SER A 33 9.11 6.71 -1.38
C SER A 33 7.92 7.01 -0.46
N GLU A 34 6.85 6.23 -0.55
CA GLU A 34 5.76 6.30 0.43
C GLU A 34 6.21 5.82 1.81
N GLU A 35 5.80 6.54 2.86
CA GLU A 35 6.19 6.23 4.24
C GLU A 35 5.54 4.90 4.71
N VAL A 36 4.31 4.65 4.29
CA VAL A 36 3.54 3.46 4.63
C VAL A 36 3.04 2.77 3.37
N VAL A 37 3.12 1.44 3.34
CA VAL A 37 2.55 0.62 2.27
C VAL A 37 1.53 -0.34 2.88
N LEU A 38 0.28 -0.26 2.44
CA LEU A 38 -0.77 -1.22 2.73
C LEU A 38 -0.82 -2.23 1.58
N ILE A 39 -0.60 -3.52 1.84
CA ILE A 39 -0.51 -4.56 0.81
C ILE A 39 -1.42 -5.75 1.11
N ASN A 40 -2.27 -6.12 0.15
CA ASN A 40 -3.08 -7.34 0.27
C ASN A 40 -2.29 -8.58 -0.16
N LEU A 41 -1.91 -9.44 0.80
CA LEU A 41 -1.14 -10.65 0.53
C LEU A 41 -1.89 -11.76 -0.22
N GLU A 42 -3.22 -11.69 -0.32
CA GLU A 42 -3.99 -12.62 -1.18
C GLU A 42 -3.77 -12.31 -2.67
N GLN A 43 -3.30 -11.10 -2.99
CA GLN A 43 -3.23 -10.59 -4.36
C GLN A 43 -1.81 -10.26 -4.81
N PHE A 44 -0.87 -10.17 -3.86
CA PHE A 44 0.52 -9.83 -4.09
C PHE A 44 1.43 -10.84 -3.37
N PRO A 45 2.59 -11.19 -3.96
CA PRO A 45 3.55 -12.12 -3.38
C PRO A 45 4.10 -11.62 -2.04
N VAL A 46 4.32 -12.54 -1.09
CA VAL A 46 4.81 -12.23 0.26
C VAL A 46 6.24 -11.69 0.24
N GLU A 47 7.04 -12.11 -0.76
CA GLU A 47 8.41 -11.68 -1.00
C GLU A 47 8.50 -10.17 -1.16
N ARG A 48 7.44 -9.56 -1.71
CA ARG A 48 7.34 -8.13 -1.92
C ARG A 48 7.33 -7.32 -0.63
N VAL A 49 6.91 -7.92 0.49
CA VAL A 49 6.99 -7.28 1.81
C VAL A 49 8.45 -7.02 2.19
N ALA A 50 9.34 -7.99 1.94
CA ALA A 50 10.75 -7.86 2.24
C ALA A 50 11.42 -6.80 1.34
N GLU A 51 11.09 -6.80 0.04
CA GLU A 51 11.58 -5.80 -0.92
C GLU A 51 11.21 -4.38 -0.50
N LEU A 52 9.93 -4.14 -0.18
CA LEU A 52 9.45 -2.82 0.24
C LEU A 52 10.07 -2.35 1.56
N LYS A 53 10.25 -3.26 2.52
CA LYS A 53 10.94 -2.96 3.79
C LYS A 53 12.40 -2.61 3.55
N ALA A 54 13.08 -3.30 2.63
CA ALA A 54 14.46 -2.98 2.26
C ALA A 54 14.59 -1.60 1.60
N LEU A 55 13.54 -1.13 0.91
CA LEU A 55 13.43 0.22 0.36
C LEU A 55 13.05 1.30 1.40
N GLY A 56 12.94 0.93 2.68
CA GLY A 56 12.67 1.84 3.80
C GLY A 56 11.19 2.04 4.12
N ALA A 57 10.28 1.35 3.44
CA ALA A 57 8.85 1.51 3.67
C ALA A 57 8.37 0.79 4.94
N LYS A 58 7.41 1.40 5.66
CA LYS A 58 6.65 0.70 6.70
C LYS A 58 5.52 -0.10 6.06
N VAL A 59 5.69 -1.41 5.94
CA VAL A 59 4.70 -2.29 5.31
C VAL A 59 3.69 -2.82 6.33
N ILE A 60 2.41 -2.71 6.02
CA ILE A 60 1.26 -3.31 6.72
C ILE A 60 0.58 -4.24 5.72
N ALA A 61 0.50 -5.52 6.08
CA ALA A 61 -0.01 -6.59 5.24
C ALA A 61 -1.34 -7.11 5.77
#